data_AF-A0A377NCH4-F1
#
_entry.id   AF-A0A377NCH4-F1
#
_cell.length_a   1.000
_cell.length_b   1.000
_cell.length_c   1.000
_cell.angle_alpha   90.00
_cell.angle_beta   90.00
_cell.angle_gamma   90.00
#
_symmetry.space_group_name_H-M   'P 1'
#
loop_
_entity.id
_entity.type
_entity.pdbx_description
1 polymer ?
#
loop_
_entity_poly.entity_id
_entity_poly.type
_entity_poly.pdbx_seq_one_letter_code
_entity_poly.pdbx_strand_id
1 'polypeptide(L)'
;MKKIDPSLDLKIIEITNGVNSNELLAHGDVDANYFQHVPYLHSQEQALGVKFAVAATVHIEPLGVYSSKYKSFKDVPDNAKVAVPNNVTNLSRALYLLRDQGLITLKPGFNDPAKDQATPKDIADNPKHLKFGN
;
A
#
# COMPACT_ATOMS: atom_id res chain seq x y z
N MET A 1 -19.14 5.45 24.78
CA MET A 1 -19.06 4.38 23.77
C MET A 1 -20.08 4.68 22.68
N LYS A 2 -19.69 4.80 21.41
CA LYS A 2 -20.66 4.94 20.31
C LYS A 2 -21.40 3.60 20.21
N LYS A 3 -22.70 3.59 20.51
CA LYS A 3 -23.55 2.41 20.30
C LYS A 3 -23.83 2.31 18.80
N ILE A 4 -23.70 1.10 18.24
CA ILE A 4 -24.21 0.78 16.90
C ILE A 4 -25.71 1.08 16.93
N ASP A 5 -26.22 1.83 15.95
CA ASP A 5 -27.65 2.05 15.80
C ASP A 5 -28.31 0.68 15.55
N PRO A 6 -29.18 0.19 16.45
CA PRO A 6 -29.78 -1.14 16.34
C PRO A 6 -30.71 -1.28 15.12
N SER A 7 -31.04 -0.18 14.44
CA SER A 7 -31.78 -0.20 13.16
C SER A 7 -30.89 -0.41 11.93
N LEU A 8 -29.56 -0.32 12.08
CA LEU A 8 -28.63 -0.50 10.96
C LEU A 8 -28.29 -1.98 10.77
N ASP A 9 -28.93 -2.62 9.79
CA ASP A 9 -28.63 -3.99 9.40
C ASP A 9 -27.38 -4.05 8.51
N LEU A 10 -26.23 -4.33 9.13
CA LEU A 10 -24.93 -4.42 8.44
C LEU A 10 -24.61 -5.87 8.09
N LYS A 11 -24.60 -6.19 6.80
CA LYS A 11 -24.07 -7.45 6.29
C LYS A 11 -22.58 -7.30 5.96
N ILE A 12 -21.72 -7.87 6.81
CA ILE A 12 -20.27 -7.89 6.57
C ILE A 12 -19.93 -9.05 5.63
N ILE A 13 -19.23 -8.75 4.56
CA ILE A 13 -18.68 -9.75 3.63
C ILE A 13 -17.15 -9.64 3.69
N GLU A 14 -16.50 -10.68 4.18
CA GLU A 14 -15.04 -10.77 4.15
C GLU A 14 -14.58 -11.16 2.75
N ILE A 15 -13.80 -10.28 2.13
CA ILE A 15 -13.31 -10.49 0.77
C ILE A 15 -11.98 -11.24 0.83
N THR A 16 -11.93 -12.39 0.15
CA THR A 16 -10.72 -13.21 0.04
C THR A 16 -9.81 -12.73 -1.08
N ASN A 17 -8.58 -13.23 -1.11
CA ASN A 17 -7.59 -12.88 -2.13
C ASN A 17 -8.13 -13.10 -3.55
N GLY A 18 -8.02 -12.08 -4.40
CA GLY A 18 -8.33 -12.15 -5.83
C GLY A 18 -9.62 -11.42 -6.24
N VAL A 19 -10.47 -11.04 -5.29
CA VAL A 19 -11.66 -10.23 -5.57
C VAL A 19 -11.34 -8.75 -5.37
N ASN A 20 -11.73 -7.90 -6.33
CA ASN A 20 -11.56 -6.47 -6.25
C ASN A 20 -12.78 -5.82 -5.58
N SER A 21 -12.64 -5.40 -4.31
CA SER A 21 -13.72 -4.75 -3.56
C SER A 21 -14.22 -3.43 -4.18
N ASN A 22 -13.42 -2.79 -5.05
CA ASN A 22 -13.87 -1.59 -5.76
C ASN A 22 -14.74 -1.92 -6.99
N GLU A 23 -14.53 -3.08 -7.63
CA GLU A 23 -15.42 -3.54 -8.71
C GLU A 23 -16.79 -3.92 -8.17
N LEU A 24 -16.83 -4.61 -7.02
CA LEU A 24 -18.10 -4.90 -6.33
C LEU A 24 -18.89 -3.63 -6.02
N LEU A 25 -18.21 -2.58 -5.54
CA LEU A 25 -18.84 -1.28 -5.29
C LEU A 25 -19.29 -0.61 -6.59
N ALA A 26 -18.48 -0.65 -7.65
CA ALA A 26 -18.82 -0.07 -8.95
C ALA A 26 -20.03 -0.75 -9.61
N HIS A 27 -20.19 -2.05 -9.41
CA HIS A 27 -21.31 -2.83 -9.94
C HIS A 27 -22.57 -2.77 -9.06
N GLY A 28 -22.48 -2.21 -7.86
CA GLY A 28 -23.59 -2.14 -6.91
C GLY A 28 -23.83 -3.45 -6.12
N ASP A 29 -22.85 -4.35 -6.08
CA ASP A 29 -22.91 -5.58 -5.29
C ASP A 29 -22.76 -5.31 -3.78
N VAL A 30 -22.15 -4.18 -3.41
CA VAL A 30 -22.01 -3.69 -2.04
C VAL A 30 -22.23 -2.18 -1.98
N ASP A 31 -22.75 -1.67 -0.86
CA ASP A 31 -22.98 -0.24 -0.67
C ASP A 31 -21.72 0.54 -0.23
N ALA A 32 -20.75 -0.16 0.37
CA ALA A 32 -19.50 0.41 0.84
C ALA A 32 -18.40 -0.65 0.95
N ASN A 33 -17.13 -0.20 0.93
CA ASN A 33 -15.99 -1.03 1.29
C ASN A 33 -15.06 -0.28 2.27
N TYR A 34 -14.28 -1.03 3.04
CA TYR A 34 -13.32 -0.50 4.02
C TYR A 34 -12.08 -1.39 4.07
N PHE A 35 -11.05 -1.04 3.28
CA PHE A 35 -9.83 -1.83 3.19
C PHE A 35 -8.59 -1.07 2.67
N GLN A 36 -8.77 0.15 2.17
CA GLN A 36 -7.79 0.83 1.32
C GLN A 36 -7.44 2.24 1.81
N HIS A 37 -6.32 2.75 1.31
CA HIS A 37 -5.92 4.14 1.46
C HIS A 37 -6.19 4.95 0.18
N VAL A 38 -6.27 6.28 0.30
CA VAL A 38 -6.65 7.19 -0.80
C VAL A 38 -5.80 7.04 -2.07
N PRO A 39 -4.46 6.88 -2.03
CA PRO A 39 -3.69 6.66 -3.26
C PRO A 39 -4.09 5.40 -4.04
N TYR A 40 -4.49 4.33 -3.33
CA TYR A 40 -4.93 3.09 -3.98
C TYR A 40 -6.33 3.31 -4.58
N LEU A 41 -7.24 3.96 -3.85
CA LEU A 41 -8.54 4.36 -4.39
C LEU A 41 -8.41 5.14 -5.71
N HIS A 42 -7.57 6.18 -5.76
CA HIS A 42 -7.35 6.93 -7.00
C HIS A 42 -6.83 6.08 -8.15
N SER A 43 -5.96 5.11 -7.88
CA SER A 43 -5.50 4.17 -8.92
C SER A 43 -6.62 3.27 -9.45
N GLN A 44 -7.55 2.88 -8.58
CA GLN A 44 -8.70 2.05 -8.92
C GLN A 44 -9.75 2.86 -9.68
N GLU A 45 -10.00 4.11 -9.29
CA GLU A 45 -10.86 5.03 -10.05
C GLU A 45 -10.36 5.22 -11.49
N GLN A 46 -9.05 5.40 -11.67
CA GLN A 46 -8.44 5.51 -13.00
C GLN A 46 -8.60 4.21 -13.80
N ALA A 47 -8.38 3.05 -13.19
CA ALA A 47 -8.47 1.76 -13.84
C ALA A 47 -9.92 1.39 -14.24
N LEU A 48 -10.88 1.71 -13.38
CA LEU A 48 -12.30 1.37 -13.57
C LEU A 48 -13.08 2.44 -14.34
N GLY A 49 -12.54 3.66 -14.46
CA GLY A 49 -13.25 4.78 -15.07
C GLY A 49 -14.44 5.28 -14.22
N VAL A 50 -14.41 5.01 -12.91
CA VAL A 50 -15.47 5.35 -11.95
C VAL A 50 -14.90 6.27 -10.87
N LYS A 51 -15.73 7.16 -10.33
CA LYS A 51 -15.39 7.98 -9.16
C LYS A 51 -16.17 7.53 -7.94
N PHE A 52 -15.47 7.33 -6.84
CA PHE A 52 -16.06 6.90 -5.58
C PHE A 52 -16.04 8.04 -4.57
N ALA A 53 -17.05 8.09 -3.70
CA ALA A 53 -17.06 9.02 -2.59
C ALA A 53 -16.22 8.48 -1.42
N VAL A 54 -15.35 9.31 -0.85
CA VAL A 54 -14.68 9.01 0.43
C VAL A 54 -15.59 9.47 1.57
N ALA A 55 -16.30 8.53 2.18
CA ALA A 55 -17.24 8.83 3.26
C ALA A 55 -16.52 9.30 4.55
N ALA A 56 -15.39 8.67 4.88
CA ALA A 56 -14.57 9.03 6.03
C ALA A 56 -13.14 8.48 5.92
N THR A 57 -12.18 9.19 6.52
CA THR A 57 -10.88 8.61 6.91
C THR A 57 -11.02 7.94 8.27
N VAL A 58 -10.62 6.68 8.38
CA VAL A 58 -10.87 5.88 9.61
C VAL A 58 -9.62 5.78 10.48
N HIS A 59 -8.54 5.20 9.97
CA HIS A 59 -7.29 5.01 10.71
C HIS A 59 -6.08 4.98 9.77
N ILE A 60 -4.88 4.98 10.36
CA ILE A 60 -3.61 4.84 9.65
C ILE A 60 -2.95 3.54 10.13
N GLU A 61 -2.56 2.69 9.18
CA GLU A 61 -1.74 1.50 9.44
C GLU A 61 -0.31 1.76 8.94
N PRO A 62 0.66 1.92 9.86
CA PRO A 62 2.06 2.05 9.49
C PRO A 62 2.57 0.79 8.79
N LEU A 63 3.25 0.97 7.65
CA LEU A 63 3.93 -0.14 6.97
C LEU A 63 5.21 -0.50 7.74
N GLY A 64 5.46 -1.78 7.94
CA GLY A 64 6.66 -2.29 8.61
C GLY A 64 7.58 -3.08 7.69
N VAL A 65 8.87 -3.08 8.01
CA VAL A 65 9.86 -4.03 7.43
C VAL A 65 10.14 -5.11 8.48
N TYR A 66 10.08 -6.37 8.06
CA TYR A 66 10.23 -7.51 8.96
C TYR A 66 11.32 -8.46 8.45
N SER A 67 11.96 -9.17 9.38
CA SER A 67 12.89 -10.25 9.04
C SER A 67 12.83 -11.33 10.12
N SER A 68 12.85 -12.60 9.69
CA SER A 68 13.03 -13.74 10.59
C SER A 68 14.51 -14.09 10.84
N LYS A 69 15.43 -13.47 10.08
CA LYS A 69 16.87 -13.80 10.10
C LYS A 69 17.74 -12.67 10.66
N TYR A 70 17.46 -11.43 10.26
CA TYR A 70 18.27 -10.27 10.59
C TYR A 70 17.57 -9.42 11.65
N LYS A 71 18.30 -8.98 12.67
CA LYS A 71 17.73 -8.18 13.77
C LYS A 71 17.88 -6.67 13.54
N SER A 72 18.73 -6.28 12.60
CA SER A 72 18.93 -4.89 12.20
C SER A 72 19.23 -4.77 10.71
N PHE A 73 19.05 -3.57 10.16
CA PHE A 73 19.39 -3.27 8.76
C PHE A 73 20.89 -3.40 8.45
N LYS A 74 21.75 -3.24 9.46
CA LYS A 74 23.21 -3.38 9.29
C LYS A 74 23.59 -4.84 8.97
N ASP A 75 22.86 -5.79 9.56
CA ASP A 75 23.10 -7.23 9.42
C ASP A 75 22.63 -7.80 8.07
N VAL A 76 21.84 -7.03 7.30
CA VAL A 76 21.36 -7.44 5.99
C VAL A 76 22.55 -7.55 5.03
N PRO A 77 22.81 -8.73 4.43
CA PRO A 77 23.95 -8.91 3.54
C PRO A 77 23.73 -8.18 2.22
N ASP A 78 24.84 -7.98 1.51
CA ASP A 78 24.81 -7.53 0.13
C ASP A 78 24.01 -8.51 -0.76
N ASN A 79 23.30 -7.99 -1.76
CA ASN A 79 22.40 -8.74 -2.65
C ASN A 79 21.21 -9.45 -1.97
N ALA A 80 20.86 -9.10 -0.72
CA ALA A 80 19.69 -9.66 -0.06
C ALA A 80 18.40 -9.43 -0.87
N LYS A 81 17.51 -10.43 -0.88
CA LYS A 81 16.17 -10.30 -1.45
C LYS A 81 15.23 -9.63 -0.45
N VAL A 82 14.52 -8.60 -0.90
CA VAL A 82 13.48 -7.91 -0.15
C VAL A 82 12.14 -8.16 -0.82
N ALA A 83 11.25 -8.86 -0.12
CA ALA A 83 9.87 -9.01 -0.53
C ALA A 83 9.14 -7.67 -0.39
N VAL A 84 8.45 -7.26 -1.45
CA VAL A 84 7.73 -5.98 -1.54
C VAL A 84 6.31 -6.23 -2.05
N PRO A 85 5.35 -5.33 -1.82
CA PRO A 85 4.01 -5.47 -2.39
C PRO A 85 4.02 -5.45 -3.92
N ASN A 86 3.03 -6.12 -4.53
CA ASN A 86 2.94 -6.31 -5.98
C ASN A 86 2.10 -5.27 -6.72
N ASN A 87 1.35 -4.43 -5.99
CA ASN A 87 0.59 -3.32 -6.55
C ASN A 87 1.39 -2.01 -6.43
N VAL A 88 1.23 -1.12 -7.42
CA VAL A 88 2.04 0.09 -7.60
C VAL A 88 2.07 0.97 -6.36
N THR A 89 0.92 1.23 -5.74
CA THR A 89 0.85 2.18 -4.62
C THR A 89 1.52 1.65 -3.36
N ASN A 90 1.35 0.37 -3.04
CA ASN A 90 1.99 -0.23 -1.87
C ASN A 90 3.47 -0.55 -2.11
N LEU A 91 3.85 -0.86 -3.35
CA LEU A 91 5.26 -0.95 -3.75
C LEU A 91 5.97 0.39 -3.53
N SER A 92 5.36 1.49 -3.98
CA SER A 92 5.89 2.84 -3.75
C SER A 92 6.08 3.10 -2.24
N ARG A 93 5.05 2.85 -1.42
CA ARG A 93 5.16 3.00 0.06
C ARG A 93 6.33 2.20 0.65
N ALA A 94 6.56 0.98 0.17
CA ALA A 94 7.69 0.16 0.60
C ALA A 94 9.04 0.79 0.21
N LEU A 95 9.18 1.34 -0.99
CA LEU A 95 10.41 2.01 -1.43
C LEU A 95 10.69 3.28 -0.62
N TYR A 96 9.66 4.09 -0.34
CA TYR A 96 9.81 5.23 0.57
C TYR A 96 10.24 4.80 1.97
N LEU A 97 9.67 3.73 2.51
CA LEU A 97 10.07 3.19 3.80
C LEU A 97 11.55 2.78 3.80
N LEU A 98 12.02 2.09 2.75
CA LEU A 98 13.43 1.69 2.63
C LEU A 98 14.36 2.91 2.47
N ARG A 99 13.93 3.94 1.74
CA ARG A 99 14.65 5.23 1.64
C ARG A 99 14.79 5.89 3.01
N ASP A 100 13.70 5.97 3.77
CA ASP A 100 13.67 6.61 5.08
C ASP A 100 14.52 5.85 6.11
N GLN A 101 14.75 4.55 5.90
CA GLN A 101 15.70 3.73 6.67
C GLN A 101 17.14 3.77 6.12
N GLY A 102 17.42 4.57 5.09
CA GLY A 102 18.76 4.74 4.50
C GLY A 102 19.27 3.51 3.75
N LEU A 103 18.40 2.57 3.36
CA LEU A 103 18.78 1.36 2.62
C LEU A 103 18.95 1.62 1.12
N ILE A 104 18.24 2.61 0.59
CA ILE A 104 18.29 3.06 -0.79
C ILE A 104 18.15 4.59 -0.83
N THR A 105 18.46 5.20 -1.97
CA THR A 105 18.05 6.57 -2.29
C THR A 105 17.11 6.55 -3.49
N LEU A 106 16.13 7.45 -3.51
CA LEU A 106 15.29 7.66 -4.69
C LEU A 106 15.85 8.83 -5.51
N LYS A 107 15.58 8.82 -6.81
CA LYS A 107 15.91 9.93 -7.71
C LYS A 107 15.26 11.25 -7.25
N PRO A 108 15.76 12.41 -7.71
CA PRO A 108 15.08 13.69 -7.47
C PRO A 108 13.63 13.66 -7.97
N GLY A 109 12.73 14.31 -7.24
CA GLY A 109 11.29 14.38 -7.58
C GLY A 109 10.39 13.41 -6.81
N PHE A 110 10.97 12.48 -6.03
CA PHE A 110 10.23 11.57 -5.15
C PHE A 110 10.19 12.12 -3.71
N ASN A 111 9.45 13.22 -3.51
CA ASN A 111 9.45 13.98 -2.26
C ASN A 111 8.23 13.68 -1.39
N ASP A 112 7.08 13.41 -2.02
CA ASP A 112 5.81 13.17 -1.34
C ASP A 112 5.29 11.76 -1.66
N PRO A 113 5.34 10.79 -0.72
CA PRO A 113 4.86 9.42 -0.93
C PRO A 113 3.36 9.34 -1.25
N ALA A 114 2.57 10.38 -0.98
CA ALA A 114 1.16 10.43 -1.32
C ALA A 114 0.90 10.85 -2.77
N LYS A 115 1.90 11.43 -3.47
CA LYS A 115 1.76 11.97 -4.83
C LYS A 115 2.72 11.33 -5.83
N ASP A 116 3.96 11.10 -5.43
CA ASP A 116 5.05 10.73 -6.32
C ASP A 116 5.27 9.20 -6.23
N GLN A 117 4.63 8.45 -7.11
CA GLN A 117 4.68 6.98 -7.11
C GLN A 117 6.04 6.45 -7.60
N ALA A 118 6.84 5.88 -6.69
CA ALA A 118 8.14 5.32 -7.00
C ALA A 118 8.05 3.86 -7.47
N THR A 119 8.93 3.49 -8.40
CA THR A 119 9.20 2.11 -8.81
C THR A 119 10.66 1.74 -8.56
N PRO A 120 11.06 0.46 -8.66
CA PRO A 120 12.47 0.09 -8.54
C PRO A 120 13.39 0.77 -9.58
N LYS A 121 12.84 1.24 -10.71
CA LYS A 121 13.59 2.00 -11.73
C LYS A 121 13.94 3.41 -11.27
N ASP A 122 13.31 3.89 -10.21
CA ASP A 122 13.46 5.23 -9.66
C ASP A 122 14.45 5.30 -8.50
N ILE A 123 15.10 4.17 -8.19
CA ILE A 123 16.19 4.09 -7.22
C ILE A 123 17.43 4.75 -7.84
N ALA A 124 18.02 5.70 -7.13
CA ALA A 124 19.27 6.35 -7.52
C ALA A 124 20.47 5.53 -7.01
N ASP A 125 20.50 5.21 -5.71
CA ASP A 125 21.54 4.40 -5.09
C ASP A 125 20.96 3.20 -4.33
N ASN A 126 21.64 2.07 -4.45
CA ASN A 126 21.33 0.82 -3.76
C ASN A 126 22.63 0.20 -3.22
N PRO A 127 23.19 0.72 -2.12
CA PRO A 127 24.54 0.37 -1.65
C PRO A 127 24.70 -1.10 -1.24
N LYS A 128 23.60 -1.79 -0.88
CA LYS A 128 23.57 -3.23 -0.56
C LYS A 128 23.10 -4.09 -1.74
N HIS A 129 22.99 -3.54 -2.94
CA HIS A 129 22.53 -4.23 -4.16
C HIS A 129 21.25 -5.06 -3.97
N LEU A 130 20.36 -4.61 -3.09
CA LEU A 130 19.14 -5.31 -2.69
C LEU A 130 18.32 -5.69 -3.92
N LYS A 131 17.76 -6.90 -3.92
CA LYS A 131 16.91 -7.42 -4.99
C LYS A 131 15.45 -7.34 -4.56
N PHE A 132 14.64 -6.61 -5.31
CA PHE A 132 13.21 -6.45 -5.02
C PHE A 132 12.38 -7.46 -5.81
N GLY A 133 11.49 -8.16 -5.13
CA GLY A 133 10.53 -9.06 -5.79
C GLY A 133 9.76 -9.91 -4.79
N ASN A 134 8.62 -10.44 -5.25
CA ASN A 134 7.74 -11.30 -4.45
C ASN A 134 8.34 -12.70 -4.26
#